data_AF-A0A1X6WPW4-F1
#
_entry.id   AF-A0A1X6WPW4-F1
#
_cell.length_a   1.000
_cell.length_b   1.000
_cell.length_c   1.000
_cell.angle_alpha   90.00
_cell.angle_beta   90.00
_cell.angle_gamma   90.00
#
_symmetry.space_group_name_H-M   'P 1'
#
loop_
_entity.id
_entity.type
_entity.pdbx_description
1 polymer ?
#
loop_
_entity_poly.entity_id
_entity_poly.type
_entity_poly.pdbx_seq_one_letter_code
_entity_poly.pdbx_strand_id
1 'polypeptide(L)'
;MKKIFNQETILYLIFGILTTMVYFITRFTVLNITNSSISGVVFGQISAILFAYITNKIFVFKDTEWSPRVVIKQLIGFIAGRLFVFILDIGITYLAVEKFSEFFINILFLNRINYNSLLFNNYFSEKLIGNPELLNEFIFALIVQVLAIVINYIISKKAVFKKRSI
;
A
#
# COMPACT_ATOMS: atom_id res chain seq x y z
N MET A 1 15.66 13.81 24.90
CA MET A 1 16.00 13.43 23.51
C MET A 1 14.72 13.20 22.73
N LYS A 2 14.40 14.06 21.76
CA LYS A 2 13.17 14.02 20.97
C LYS A 2 13.12 12.72 20.15
N LYS A 3 12.15 11.84 20.42
CA LYS A 3 11.80 10.69 19.55
C LYS A 3 11.18 11.25 18.28
N ILE A 4 12.00 11.56 17.27
CA ILE A 4 11.56 12.23 16.04
C ILE A 4 10.83 11.26 15.07
N PHE A 5 10.86 9.96 15.33
CA PHE A 5 9.99 8.99 14.67
C PHE A 5 9.14 8.25 15.69
N ASN A 6 7.82 8.29 15.52
CA ASN A 6 6.89 7.45 16.27
C ASN A 6 7.26 6.00 15.97
N GLN A 7 7.74 5.26 16.96
CA GLN A 7 8.07 3.83 16.85
C GLN A 7 6.92 3.02 16.22
N GLU A 8 5.68 3.45 16.47
CA GLU A 8 4.47 2.93 15.85
C GLU A 8 4.51 2.97 14.32
N THR A 9 4.92 4.10 13.71
CA THR A 9 4.95 4.28 12.25
C THR A 9 6.01 3.38 11.61
N ILE A 10 7.18 3.27 12.23
CA ILE A 10 8.26 2.38 11.75
C ILE A 10 7.81 0.92 11.83
N LEU A 11 7.24 0.50 12.96
CA LEU A 11 6.71 -0.86 13.12
C LEU A 11 5.60 -1.15 12.12
N TYR A 12 4.68 -0.20 11.90
CA TYR A 12 3.61 -0.34 10.91
C TYR A 12 4.16 -0.56 9.49
N LEU A 13 5.22 0.17 9.12
CA LEU A 13 5.87 0.02 7.82
C LEU A 13 6.60 -1.33 7.71
N ILE A 14 7.32 -1.76 8.76
CA ILE A 14 7.98 -3.07 8.82
C ILE A 14 6.95 -4.20 8.67
N PHE A 15 5.85 -4.15 9.43
CA PHE A 15 4.78 -5.14 9.32
C PHE A 15 4.06 -5.06 7.97
N GLY A 16 4.02 -3.89 7.33
CA GLY A 16 3.59 -3.74 5.93
C GLY A 16 4.45 -4.57 4.97
N ILE A 17 5.78 -4.47 5.07
CA ILE A 17 6.71 -5.26 4.25
C ILE A 17 6.55 -6.76 4.53
N LEU A 18 6.48 -7.15 5.80
CA LEU A 18 6.25 -8.55 6.18
C LEU A 18 4.91 -9.09 5.66
N THR A 19 3.87 -8.26 5.65
CA THR A 19 2.56 -8.63 5.10
C THR A 19 2.66 -8.97 3.62
N THR A 20 3.46 -8.21 2.85
CA THR A 20 3.73 -8.50 1.44
C THR A 20 4.45 -9.83 1.26
N MET A 21 5.41 -10.16 2.14
CA MET A 21 6.07 -11.47 2.11
C MET A 21 5.08 -12.61 2.38
N VAL A 22 4.22 -12.46 3.40
CA VAL A 22 3.17 -13.45 3.72
C VAL A 22 2.22 -13.62 2.54
N TYR A 23 1.79 -12.53 1.89
CA TYR A 23 0.98 -12.57 0.68
C TYR A 23 1.61 -13.46 -0.40
N PHE A 24 2.87 -13.22 -0.75
CA PHE A 24 3.55 -13.96 -1.80
C PHE A 24 3.72 -15.43 -1.44
N ILE A 25 4.14 -15.74 -0.21
CA ILE A 25 4.31 -17.13 0.27
C ILE A 25 2.98 -17.87 0.13
N THR A 26 1.90 -17.35 0.72
CA THR A 26 0.59 -18.01 0.67
C THR A 26 0.08 -18.13 -0.76
N ARG A 27 0.23 -17.09 -1.59
CA ARG A 27 -0.21 -17.11 -2.99
C ARG A 27 0.45 -18.24 -3.77
N PHE A 28 1.77 -18.37 -3.70
CA PHE A 28 2.49 -19.38 -4.46
C PHE A 28 2.27 -20.78 -3.90
N THR A 29 2.14 -20.95 -2.58
CA THR A 29 1.75 -22.24 -1.99
C THR A 29 0.38 -22.70 -2.50
N VAL A 30 -0.62 -21.82 -2.49
CA VAL A 30 -1.97 -22.17 -2.96
C VAL A 30 -2.02 -22.39 -4.47
N LEU A 31 -1.26 -21.60 -5.24
CA LEU A 31 -1.11 -21.81 -6.68
C LEU A 31 -0.57 -23.22 -6.98
N ASN A 32 0.49 -23.64 -6.29
CA ASN A 32 1.11 -24.95 -6.49
C ASN A 32 0.18 -26.13 -6.11
N ILE A 33 -0.75 -25.92 -5.16
CA ILE A 33 -1.70 -26.95 -4.73
C ILE A 33 -2.92 -27.02 -5.65
N THR A 34 -3.45 -25.86 -6.06
CA THR A 34 -4.74 -25.77 -6.74
C THR A 34 -4.65 -25.55 -8.24
N ASN A 35 -3.46 -25.24 -8.77
CA ASN A 35 -3.21 -24.78 -10.15
C ASN A 35 -4.09 -23.60 -10.59
N SER A 36 -4.77 -22.94 -9.66
CA SER A 36 -5.64 -21.79 -9.91
C SER A 36 -4.98 -20.51 -9.41
N SER A 37 -4.65 -19.62 -10.36
CA SER A 37 -4.09 -18.31 -10.05
C SER A 37 -5.05 -17.43 -9.26
N ILE A 38 -6.35 -17.53 -9.53
CA ILE A 38 -7.39 -16.75 -8.83
C ILE A 38 -7.45 -17.18 -7.36
N SER A 39 -7.43 -18.48 -7.08
CA SER A 39 -7.43 -19.01 -5.71
C SER A 39 -6.21 -18.53 -4.94
N GLY A 40 -5.02 -18.57 -5.55
CA GLY A 40 -3.79 -18.07 -4.94
C GLY A 40 -3.88 -16.59 -4.55
N VAL A 41 -4.45 -15.75 -5.42
CA VAL A 41 -4.64 -14.32 -5.13
C VAL A 41 -5.61 -14.12 -3.96
N VAL A 42 -6.77 -14.81 -3.96
CA VAL A 42 -7.79 -14.67 -2.92
C VAL A 42 -7.25 -15.08 -1.55
N PHE A 43 -6.68 -16.28 -1.43
CA PHE A 43 -6.15 -16.78 -0.16
C PHE A 43 -4.92 -15.99 0.32
N GLY A 44 -4.08 -15.52 -0.61
CA GLY A 44 -2.98 -14.62 -0.29
C GLY A 44 -3.47 -13.30 0.30
N GLN A 45 -4.48 -12.67 -0.30
CA GLN A 45 -5.05 -11.41 0.20
C GLN A 45 -5.68 -11.59 1.59
N ILE A 46 -6.46 -12.65 1.81
CA ILE A 46 -7.08 -12.93 3.11
C ILE A 46 -6.00 -13.09 4.20
N SER A 47 -4.98 -13.89 3.92
CA SER A 47 -3.89 -14.16 4.87
C SER A 47 -3.09 -12.90 5.17
N ALA A 48 -2.82 -12.07 4.17
CA ALA A 48 -2.15 -10.79 4.31
C ALA A 48 -2.96 -9.81 5.17
N ILE A 49 -4.27 -9.70 4.95
CA ILE A 49 -5.15 -8.82 5.74
C ILE A 49 -5.19 -9.28 7.20
N LEU A 50 -5.35 -10.58 7.45
CA LEU A 50 -5.37 -11.13 8.81
C LEU A 50 -4.04 -10.93 9.53
N PHE A 51 -2.93 -11.23 8.87
CA PHE A 51 -1.59 -11.03 9.43
C PHE A 51 -1.33 -9.56 9.76
N ALA A 52 -1.62 -8.65 8.82
CA ALA A 52 -1.47 -7.21 9.04
C ALA A 52 -2.36 -6.71 10.19
N TYR A 53 -3.59 -7.21 10.28
CA TYR A 53 -4.50 -6.84 11.34
C TYR A 53 -3.98 -7.28 12.72
N ILE A 54 -3.59 -8.55 12.87
CA ILE A 54 -3.08 -9.11 14.13
C ILE A 54 -1.79 -8.41 14.55
N THR A 55 -0.84 -8.26 13.63
CA THR A 55 0.45 -7.63 13.94
C THR A 55 0.31 -6.16 14.31
N ASN A 56 -0.53 -5.41 13.57
CA ASN A 56 -0.80 -4.02 13.90
C ASN A 56 -1.52 -3.88 15.24
N LYS A 57 -2.50 -4.72 15.53
CA LYS A 57 -3.21 -4.69 16.83
C LYS A 57 -2.26 -4.93 18.00
N ILE A 58 -1.44 -5.99 17.93
CA ILE A 58 -0.59 -6.44 19.05
C ILE A 58 0.67 -5.57 19.18
N PHE A 59 1.41 -5.38 18.09
CA PHE A 59 2.76 -4.81 18.15
C PHE A 59 2.78 -3.30 17.90
N VAL A 60 1.96 -2.80 16.97
CA VAL A 60 1.96 -1.38 16.60
C VAL A 60 1.12 -0.57 17.59
N PHE A 61 -0.13 -0.96 17.80
CA PHE A 61 -1.08 -0.20 18.61
C PHE A 61 -1.22 -0.71 20.06
N LYS A 62 -0.71 -1.92 20.34
CA LYS A 62 -0.74 -2.57 21.67
C LYS A 62 -2.15 -2.59 22.28
N ASP A 63 -3.14 -2.88 21.45
CA ASP A 63 -4.54 -2.96 21.85
C ASP A 63 -4.82 -4.33 22.47
N THR A 64 -5.15 -4.34 23.77
CA THR A 64 -5.41 -5.54 24.57
C THR A 64 -6.89 -5.98 24.55
N GLU A 65 -7.79 -5.24 23.89
CA GLU A 65 -9.21 -5.64 23.83
C GLU A 65 -9.43 -6.73 22.77
N TRP A 66 -9.64 -7.98 23.21
CA TRP A 66 -9.88 -9.14 22.34
C TRP A 66 -11.34 -9.55 22.21
N SER A 67 -12.29 -8.69 22.62
CA SER A 67 -13.70 -9.03 22.53
C SER A 67 -14.13 -9.24 21.06
N PRO A 68 -14.89 -10.31 20.72
CA PRO A 68 -15.22 -10.63 19.33
C PRO A 68 -15.90 -9.48 18.58
N ARG A 69 -16.79 -8.74 19.28
CA ARG A 69 -17.49 -7.57 18.72
C ARG A 69 -16.51 -6.44 18.33
N VAL A 70 -15.51 -6.16 19.17
CA VAL A 70 -14.49 -5.15 18.88
C VAL A 70 -13.58 -5.62 17.75
N VAL A 71 -13.15 -6.87 17.78
CA VAL A 71 -12.27 -7.45 16.75
C VAL A 71 -12.91 -7.39 15.37
N ILE A 72 -14.19 -7.80 15.25
CA ILE A 72 -14.90 -7.75 13.97
C ILE A 72 -15.05 -6.30 13.48
N LYS A 73 -15.43 -5.36 14.36
CA LYS A 73 -15.54 -3.95 14.01
C LYS A 73 -14.20 -3.38 13.51
N GLN A 74 -13.11 -3.75 14.17
CA GLN A 74 -11.77 -3.29 13.81
C GLN A 74 -11.31 -3.89 12.48
N LEU A 75 -11.56 -5.18 12.26
CA LEU A 75 -11.24 -5.86 11.01
C LEU A 75 -12.03 -5.26 9.83
N ILE A 76 -13.33 -5.00 10.01
CA ILE A 76 -14.15 -4.31 8.99
C ILE A 76 -13.61 -2.91 8.72
N GLY A 77 -13.26 -2.15 9.76
CA GLY A 77 -12.65 -0.82 9.60
C GLY A 77 -11.30 -0.87 8.86
N PHE A 78 -10.49 -1.90 9.10
CA PHE A 78 -9.22 -2.11 8.43
C PHE A 78 -9.39 -2.48 6.95
N ILE A 79 -10.34 -3.37 6.63
CA ILE A 79 -10.69 -3.72 5.25
C ILE A 79 -11.26 -2.49 4.52
N ALA A 80 -12.16 -1.75 5.15
CA ALA A 80 -12.74 -0.54 4.59
C ALA A 80 -11.67 0.52 4.30
N GLY A 81 -10.68 0.70 5.18
CA GLY A 81 -9.55 1.60 4.93
C GLY A 81 -8.74 1.19 3.69
N ARG A 82 -8.48 -0.11 3.52
CA ARG A 82 -7.79 -0.63 2.32
C ARG A 82 -8.61 -0.42 1.04
N LEU A 83 -9.92 -0.69 1.08
CA LEU A 83 -10.81 -0.47 -0.06
C LEU A 83 -10.90 1.02 -0.42
N PHE A 84 -10.97 1.90 0.57
CA PHE A 84 -10.98 3.34 0.35
C PHE A 84 -9.72 3.82 -0.36
N VAL A 85 -8.56 3.39 0.12
CA VAL A 85 -7.27 3.70 -0.51
C VAL A 85 -7.17 3.10 -1.92
N PHE A 86 -7.68 1.89 -2.14
CA PHE A 86 -7.73 1.27 -3.46
C PHE A 86 -8.59 2.06 -4.46
N ILE A 87 -9.74 2.59 -4.01
CA ILE A 87 -10.59 3.46 -4.83
C ILE A 87 -9.87 4.79 -5.13
N LEU A 88 -9.16 5.36 -4.16
CA LEU A 88 -8.35 6.56 -4.38
C LEU A 88 -7.23 6.32 -5.37
N ASP A 89 -6.59 5.15 -5.34
CA ASP A 89 -5.55 4.76 -6.30
C ASP A 89 -6.09 4.76 -7.73
N ILE A 90 -7.20 4.05 -7.95
CA ILE A 90 -7.88 4.03 -9.26
C ILE A 90 -8.27 5.45 -9.69
N GLY A 91 -8.84 6.26 -8.78
CA GLY A 91 -9.27 7.62 -9.09
C GLY A 91 -8.12 8.56 -9.44
N ILE A 92 -7.01 8.50 -8.69
CA ILE A 92 -5.82 9.31 -8.95
C ILE A 92 -5.16 8.86 -10.26
N THR A 93 -5.01 7.56 -10.47
CA THR A 93 -4.44 7.02 -11.71
C THR A 93 -5.28 7.43 -12.93
N TYR A 94 -6.60 7.24 -12.86
CA TYR A 94 -7.49 7.68 -13.94
C TYR A 94 -7.39 9.18 -14.22
N LEU A 95 -7.34 10.03 -13.18
CA LEU A 95 -7.28 11.48 -13.37
C LEU A 95 -5.89 11.94 -13.85
N ALA A 96 -4.82 11.51 -13.18
CA ALA A 96 -3.47 12.03 -13.37
C ALA A 96 -2.66 11.30 -14.45
N VAL A 97 -2.98 10.04 -14.72
CA VAL A 97 -2.26 9.20 -15.69
C VAL A 97 -3.06 9.02 -16.98
N GLU A 98 -4.38 8.82 -16.92
CA GLU A 98 -5.16 8.62 -18.16
C GLU A 98 -5.74 9.93 -18.71
N LYS A 99 -6.48 10.70 -17.90
CA LYS A 99 -7.29 11.82 -18.39
C LYS A 99 -6.51 13.13 -18.56
N PHE A 100 -5.62 13.44 -17.62
CA PHE A 100 -4.89 14.70 -17.58
C PHE A 100 -3.36 14.50 -17.63
N SER A 101 -2.88 13.43 -18.27
CA SER A 101 -1.45 13.10 -18.35
C SER A 101 -0.59 14.27 -18.82
N GLU A 102 -0.97 14.90 -19.93
CA GLU A 102 -0.28 16.05 -20.53
C GLU A 102 -0.15 17.24 -19.57
N PHE A 103 -1.20 17.52 -18.78
CA PHE A 103 -1.15 18.58 -17.78
C PHE A 103 -0.09 18.28 -16.71
N PHE A 104 -0.04 17.04 -16.23
CA PHE A 104 0.91 16.63 -15.20
C PHE A 104 2.34 16.45 -15.71
N ILE A 105 2.52 15.97 -16.94
CA ILE A 105 3.82 15.90 -17.60
C ILE A 105 4.42 17.30 -17.75
N ASN A 106 3.60 18.29 -18.11
CA ASN A 106 4.05 19.67 -18.28
C ASN A 106 4.34 20.36 -16.94
N ILE A 107 3.51 20.18 -15.90
CA ILE A 107 3.75 20.80 -14.58
C ILE A 107 4.98 20.20 -13.88
N LEU A 108 5.25 18.91 -14.09
CA LEU A 108 6.42 18.22 -13.54
C LEU A 108 7.65 18.34 -14.45
N PHE A 109 7.55 19.05 -15.57
CA PHE A 109 8.61 19.24 -16.57
C PHE A 109 9.24 17.94 -17.09
N LEU A 110 8.47 16.85 -17.14
CA LEU A 110 8.98 15.52 -17.54
C LEU A 110 9.42 15.51 -19.01
N ASN A 111 8.74 16.31 -19.85
CA ASN A 111 9.10 16.51 -21.26
C ASN A 111 10.52 17.06 -21.48
N ARG A 112 11.17 17.62 -20.44
CA ARG A 112 12.53 18.19 -20.53
C ARG A 112 13.62 17.20 -20.12
N ILE A 113 13.26 15.99 -19.70
CA ILE A 113 14.19 14.98 -19.21
C ILE A 113 14.83 14.23 -20.39
N ASN A 114 16.12 13.93 -20.28
CA ASN A 114 16.84 13.16 -21.28
C ASN A 114 16.72 11.65 -21.02
N TYR A 115 15.74 11.02 -21.67
CA TYR A 115 15.47 9.58 -21.60
C TYR A 115 16.51 8.71 -22.31
N ASN A 116 17.42 9.30 -23.10
CA ASN A 116 18.54 8.57 -23.70
C ASN A 116 19.73 8.41 -22.76
N SER A 117 19.67 8.98 -21.55
CA SER A 117 20.74 8.84 -20.56
C SER A 117 20.78 7.41 -19.97
N LEU A 118 21.96 7.01 -19.49
CA LEU A 118 22.24 5.68 -18.93
C LEU A 118 21.27 5.24 -17.81
N LEU A 119 20.61 6.18 -17.13
CA LEU A 119 19.63 5.86 -16.09
C LEU A 119 18.30 5.34 -16.65
N PHE A 120 17.88 5.85 -17.81
CA PHE A 120 16.62 5.53 -18.46
C PHE A 120 16.80 4.49 -19.59
N ASN A 121 18.00 4.37 -20.16
CA ASN A 121 18.34 3.43 -21.23
C ASN A 121 18.90 2.09 -20.70
N ASN A 122 18.35 1.58 -19.60
CA ASN A 122 18.57 0.22 -19.15
C ASN A 122 17.30 -0.59 -19.40
N TYR A 123 17.41 -1.88 -19.76
CA TYR A 123 16.27 -2.75 -20.06
C TYR A 123 15.11 -2.68 -19.05
N PHE A 124 15.44 -2.51 -17.76
CA PHE A 124 14.44 -2.36 -16.70
C PHE A 124 13.82 -0.95 -16.66
N SER A 125 14.67 0.08 -16.71
CA SER A 125 14.25 1.48 -16.62
C SER A 125 13.45 1.92 -17.85
N GLU A 126 13.79 1.44 -19.04
CA GLU A 126 13.11 1.79 -20.28
C GLU A 126 11.63 1.40 -20.21
N LYS A 127 11.34 0.21 -19.66
CA LYS A 127 9.98 -0.30 -19.52
C LYS A 127 9.16 0.41 -18.43
N LEU A 128 9.81 1.01 -17.43
CA LEU A 128 9.13 1.62 -16.27
C LEU A 128 9.07 3.14 -16.31
N ILE A 129 10.09 3.79 -16.88
CA ILE A 129 10.31 5.25 -16.83
C ILE A 129 10.95 5.78 -18.12
N GLY A 130 10.95 4.99 -19.21
CA GLY A 130 11.68 5.30 -20.44
C GLY A 130 11.07 6.42 -21.31
N ASN A 131 9.89 6.92 -20.97
CA ASN A 131 9.28 8.06 -21.64
C ASN A 131 8.51 8.96 -20.63
N PRO A 132 8.06 10.16 -21.04
CA PRO A 132 7.34 11.08 -20.16
C PRO A 132 6.07 10.50 -19.53
N GLU A 133 5.31 9.69 -20.27
CA GLU A 133 4.06 9.08 -19.82
C GLU A 133 4.31 8.00 -18.75
N LEU A 134 5.25 7.09 -19.00
CA LEU A 134 5.67 6.04 -18.07
C LEU A 134 6.28 6.65 -16.81
N LEU A 135 7.09 7.70 -16.95
CA LEU A 135 7.65 8.40 -15.80
C LEU A 135 6.55 9.10 -14.99
N ASN A 136 5.54 9.68 -15.64
CA ASN A 136 4.37 10.26 -14.96
C ASN A 136 3.59 9.19 -14.20
N GLU A 137 3.28 8.07 -14.84
CA GLU A 137 2.61 6.91 -14.22
C GLU A 137 3.39 6.43 -12.99
N PHE A 138 4.71 6.24 -13.13
CA PHE A 138 5.56 5.80 -12.04
C PHE A 138 5.58 6.78 -10.86
N ILE A 139 5.68 8.08 -11.13
CA ILE A 139 5.64 9.12 -10.08
C ILE A 139 4.31 9.10 -9.33
N PHE A 140 3.18 9.07 -10.05
CA PHE A 140 1.86 9.03 -9.41
C PHE A 140 1.61 7.74 -8.65
N ALA A 141 2.04 6.59 -9.19
CA ALA A 141 1.96 5.30 -8.50
C ALA A 141 2.76 5.33 -7.18
N LEU A 142 3.96 5.93 -7.16
CA LEU A 142 4.73 6.11 -5.94
C LEU A 142 4.03 7.04 -4.93
N ILE A 143 3.51 8.17 -5.39
CA ILE A 143 2.78 9.12 -4.54
C ILE A 143 1.56 8.42 -3.91
N VAL A 144 0.77 7.72 -4.71
CA VAL A 144 -0.39 6.97 -4.25
C VAL A 144 0.02 5.90 -3.25
N GLN A 145 1.08 5.14 -3.50
CA GLN A 145 1.55 4.11 -2.57
C GLN A 145 1.99 4.69 -1.22
N VAL A 146 2.64 5.86 -1.22
CA VAL A 146 3.00 6.57 0.02
C VAL A 146 1.75 7.08 0.73
N LEU A 147 0.83 7.72 0.02
CA LEU A 147 -0.46 8.19 0.56
C LEU A 147 -1.27 7.03 1.13
N ALA A 148 -1.28 5.89 0.45
CA ALA A 148 -1.93 4.66 0.88
C ALA A 148 -1.43 4.20 2.25
N ILE A 149 -0.11 4.17 2.45
CA ILE A 149 0.50 3.79 3.73
C ILE A 149 0.11 4.79 4.82
N VAL A 150 0.20 6.09 4.53
CA VAL A 150 -0.10 7.17 5.48
C VAL A 150 -1.59 7.17 5.87
N ILE A 151 -2.49 7.11 4.89
CA ILE A 151 -3.95 7.07 5.11
C ILE A 151 -4.32 5.81 5.89
N ASN A 152 -3.79 4.64 5.51
CA ASN A 152 -4.06 3.40 6.25
C ASN A 152 -3.55 3.48 7.69
N TYR A 153 -2.39 4.10 7.94
CA TYR A 153 -1.91 4.35 9.30
C TYR A 153 -2.85 5.29 10.08
N ILE A 154 -3.31 6.40 9.46
CA ILE A 154 -4.23 7.35 10.09
C ILE A 154 -5.57 6.69 10.42
N ILE A 155 -6.15 5.94 9.48
CA ILE A 155 -7.40 5.20 9.68
C ILE A 155 -7.21 4.17 10.79
N SER A 156 -6.11 3.39 10.74
CA SER A 156 -5.81 2.40 11.76
C SER A 156 -5.68 3.04 13.14
N LYS A 157 -4.98 4.17 13.25
CA LYS A 157 -4.76 4.85 14.53
C LYS A 157 -6.02 5.51 15.09
N LYS A 158 -6.79 6.23 14.25
CA LYS A 158 -7.90 7.06 14.71
C LYS A 158 -9.24 6.33 14.75
N ALA A 159 -9.51 5.47 13.76
CA ALA A 159 -10.81 4.84 13.58
C ALA A 159 -10.83 3.39 14.09
N VAL A 160 -9.74 2.64 13.91
CA VAL A 160 -9.69 1.20 14.23
C VAL A 160 -9.21 0.96 15.66
N PHE A 161 -8.02 1.46 16.02
CA PHE A 161 -7.37 1.20 17.30
C PHE A 161 -7.43 2.41 18.23
N LYS A 162 -8.62 3.03 18.35
CA LYS A 162 -8.82 4.17 19.24
C LYS A 162 -8.48 3.74 20.68
N LYS A 163 -7.36 4.25 21.22
CA LYS A 163 -7.06 4.12 22.65
C LYS A 163 -8.25 4.71 23.41
N ARG A 164 -8.98 3.87 24.15
CA ARG A 164 -9.78 4.38 25.26
C ARG A 164 -8.77 4.97 26.24
N SER A 165 -8.88 6.28 26.46
CA SER A 165 -8.25 6.90 27.62
C SER A 165 -8.76 6.15 28.84
N ILE A 166 -7.88 5.37 29.46
CA ILE A 166 -8.06 4.95 30.85
C ILE A 166 -7.83 6.20 31.70
#